data_AF-A0A8H3M2M5-F1
#
_entry.id   AF-A0A8H3M2M5-F1
#
_cell.length_a   1.000
_cell.length_b   1.000
_cell.length_c   1.000
_cell.angle_alpha   90.00
_cell.angle_beta   90.00
_cell.angle_gamma   90.00
#
_symmetry.space_group_name_H-M   'P 1'
#
loop_
_entity.id
_entity.type
_entity.pdbx_description
1 polymer ?
#
loop_
_entity_poly.entity_id
_entity_poly.type
_entity_poly.pdbx_seq_one_letter_code
_entity_poly.pdbx_strand_id
1 'polypeptide(L)'
;MYDIYWDGKRVDRHIRKFIDNTTFTIEEEVTWALFKKNTGFNCTTLATNNRFIKHLKLINYLLPTLEIMKERRYNLYKDAKCKFCLIENEDEDHIIYCQQLKDKWITIANNTVHQCDQVLTNFTTQEKQIQIQLN
;
A
#
# COMPACT_ATOMS: atom_id res chain seq x y z
N MET A 1 -15.29 -2.77 -20.06
CA MET A 1 -15.20 -1.78 -18.96
C MET A 1 -16.35 -2.09 -18.01
N TYR A 2 -16.06 -2.60 -16.81
CA TYR A 2 -17.08 -3.07 -15.86
C TYR A 2 -17.70 -1.90 -15.09
N ASP A 3 -18.99 -1.96 -14.74
CA ASP A 3 -19.61 -0.96 -13.87
C ASP A 3 -19.18 -1.19 -12.40
N ILE A 4 -18.69 -0.16 -11.73
CA ILE A 4 -18.27 -0.16 -10.32
C ILE A 4 -19.39 0.43 -9.48
N TYR A 5 -19.68 -0.24 -8.37
CA TYR A 5 -20.68 0.16 -7.39
C TYR A 5 -19.99 0.40 -6.05
N TRP A 6 -20.40 1.44 -5.34
CA TRP A 6 -19.99 1.72 -3.96
C TRP A 6 -21.24 1.96 -3.13
N ASP A 7 -21.39 1.21 -2.03
CA ASP A 7 -22.60 1.22 -1.18
C ASP A 7 -23.91 1.06 -1.99
N GLY A 8 -23.93 0.10 -2.91
CA GLY A 8 -25.08 -0.17 -3.79
C GLY A 8 -25.36 0.90 -4.86
N LYS A 9 -24.59 1.99 -4.91
CA LYS A 9 -24.74 3.07 -5.90
C LYS A 9 -23.69 2.97 -7.00
N ARG A 10 -24.11 3.12 -8.25
CA ARG A 10 -23.20 3.15 -9.39
C ARG A 10 -22.29 4.38 -9.29
N VAL A 11 -20.99 4.15 -9.35
CA VAL A 11 -20.00 5.23 -9.36
C VAL A 11 -19.98 5.87 -10.74
N ASP A 12 -20.24 7.18 -10.79
CA ASP A 12 -20.24 7.96 -12.03
C ASP A 12 -18.90 7.82 -12.78
N ARG A 13 -18.97 7.81 -14.12
CA ARG A 13 -17.78 7.62 -14.95
C ARG A 13 -16.76 8.74 -14.75
N HIS A 14 -17.18 9.99 -14.56
CA HIS A 14 -16.26 11.11 -14.35
C HIS A 14 -15.61 11.03 -12.98
N ILE A 15 -16.38 10.65 -11.95
CA ILE A 15 -15.83 10.39 -10.61
C ILE A 15 -14.77 9.29 -10.69
N ARG A 16 -15.08 8.19 -11.38
CA ARG A 16 -14.11 7.10 -11.56
C ARG A 16 -12.86 7.56 -12.29
N LYS A 17 -13.01 8.25 -13.42
CA LYS A 17 -11.87 8.76 -14.19
C LYS A 17 -11.01 9.73 -13.36
N PHE A 18 -11.64 10.56 -12.54
CA PHE A 18 -10.95 11.43 -11.59
C PHE A 18 -10.16 10.62 -10.56
N ILE A 19 -10.78 9.59 -9.95
CA ILE A 19 -10.11 8.71 -8.99
C ILE A 19 -8.93 7.98 -9.65
N ASP A 20 -9.13 7.40 -10.84
CA ASP A 20 -8.10 6.66 -11.56
C ASP A 20 -6.90 7.57 -11.89
N ASN A 21 -7.16 8.76 -12.44
CA ASN A 21 -6.11 9.75 -12.73
C ASN A 21 -5.38 10.20 -11.46
N THR A 22 -6.13 10.48 -10.39
CA THR A 22 -5.56 10.89 -9.10
C THR A 22 -4.70 9.79 -8.50
N THR A 23 -5.15 8.54 -8.58
CA THR A 23 -4.43 7.36 -8.13
C THR A 23 -3.12 7.22 -8.89
N PHE A 24 -3.16 7.33 -10.22
CA PHE A 24 -1.96 7.29 -11.06
C PHE A 24 -0.94 8.38 -10.68
N THR A 25 -1.40 9.63 -10.52
CA THR A 25 -0.51 10.73 -10.12
C THR A 25 0.08 10.51 -8.72
N ILE A 26 -0.72 10.06 -7.75
CA ILE A 26 -0.24 9.75 -6.40
C ILE A 26 0.77 8.61 -6.44
N GLU A 27 0.49 7.53 -7.18
CA GLU A 27 1.40 6.40 -7.34
C GLU A 27 2.73 6.86 -7.93
N GLU A 28 2.72 7.67 -8.98
CA GLU A 28 3.92 8.22 -9.60
C GLU A 28 4.72 9.08 -8.61
N GLU A 29 4.09 10.08 -7.99
CA GLU A 29 4.77 11.01 -7.08
C GLU A 29 5.34 10.30 -5.84
N VAL A 30 4.56 9.41 -5.24
CA VAL A 30 5.00 8.61 -4.08
C VAL A 30 6.15 7.69 -4.48
N THR A 31 6.05 7.04 -5.64
CA THR A 31 7.11 6.16 -6.16
C THR A 31 8.41 6.92 -6.33
N TRP A 32 8.38 8.09 -6.99
CA TRP A 32 9.57 8.91 -7.16
C TRP A 32 10.09 9.47 -5.84
N ALA A 33 9.23 9.88 -4.91
CA ALA A 33 9.65 10.33 -3.58
C ALA A 33 10.37 9.21 -2.81
N LEU A 34 9.91 7.96 -2.92
CA LEU A 34 10.56 6.80 -2.32
C LEU A 34 11.90 6.49 -2.98
N PHE A 35 12.00 6.56 -4.30
CA PHE A 35 13.27 6.33 -5.01
C PHE A 35 14.31 7.43 -4.74
N LYS A 36 13.89 8.70 -4.69
CA LYS A 36 14.78 9.84 -4.36
C LYS A 36 15.45 9.67 -3.00
N LYS A 37 14.76 9.08 -2.01
CA LYS A 37 15.36 8.77 -0.69
C LYS A 37 16.53 7.78 -0.76
N ASN A 38 16.65 7.02 -1.85
CA ASN A 38 17.73 6.07 -2.06
C ASN A 38 18.85 6.62 -2.98
N THR A 39 18.69 7.82 -3.54
CA THR A 39 19.71 8.46 -4.39
C THR A 39 20.95 8.83 -3.56
N GLY A 40 22.14 8.48 -4.05
CA GLY A 40 23.41 8.74 -3.36
C GLY A 40 23.69 7.81 -2.17
N PHE A 41 22.79 6.87 -1.87
CA PHE A 41 22.98 5.89 -0.81
C PHE A 41 23.68 4.65 -1.36
N ASN A 42 24.89 4.35 -0.86
CA ASN A 42 25.58 3.13 -1.23
C ASN A 42 24.96 1.95 -0.47
N CYS A 43 24.47 0.95 -1.20
CA CYS A 43 23.89 -0.26 -0.62
C CYS A 43 24.99 -1.19 -0.07
N THR A 44 25.60 -0.80 1.05
CA THR A 44 26.76 -1.49 1.63
C THR A 44 26.40 -2.56 2.66
N THR A 45 25.13 -2.64 3.06
CA THR A 45 24.66 -3.63 4.05
C THR A 45 23.50 -4.45 3.53
N LEU A 46 23.39 -5.69 4.01
CA LEU A 46 22.26 -6.57 3.71
C LEU A 46 20.93 -5.97 4.17
N ALA A 47 20.90 -5.26 5.30
CA ALA A 47 19.70 -4.60 5.80
C ALA A 47 19.21 -3.49 4.86
N THR A 48 20.14 -2.67 4.35
CA THR A 48 19.83 -1.64 3.35
C THR A 48 19.30 -2.27 2.06
N ASN A 49 19.96 -3.33 1.57
CA ASN A 49 19.53 -4.06 0.38
C ASN A 49 18.11 -4.63 0.54
N ASN A 50 17.84 -5.32 1.66
CA ASN A 50 16.54 -5.93 1.91
C ASN A 50 15.42 -4.89 1.99
N ARG A 51 15.69 -3.72 2.59
CA ARG A 51 14.74 -2.62 2.64
C ARG A 51 14.43 -2.07 1.24
N PHE A 52 15.47 -1.85 0.42
CA PHE A 52 15.32 -1.38 -0.95
C PHE A 52 14.50 -2.37 -1.80
N ILE A 53 14.89 -3.65 -1.78
CA ILE A 53 14.19 -4.72 -2.51
C ILE A 53 12.74 -4.86 -2.04
N LYS A 54 12.46 -4.70 -0.74
CA LYS A 54 11.09 -4.68 -0.22
C LYS A 54 10.26 -3.56 -0.85
N HIS A 55 10.75 -2.32 -0.88
CA HIS A 55 10.03 -1.21 -1.51
C HIS A 55 9.80 -1.44 -3.00
N LEU A 56 10.83 -1.90 -3.73
CA LEU A 56 10.72 -2.19 -5.15
C LEU A 56 9.64 -3.24 -5.42
N LYS A 57 9.61 -4.31 -4.64
CA LYS A 57 8.58 -5.36 -4.76
C LYS A 57 7.19 -4.85 -4.43
N LEU A 58 7.03 -4.02 -3.39
CA LEU A 58 5.74 -3.43 -3.01
C LEU A 58 5.15 -2.59 -4.15
N ILE A 59 5.94 -1.70 -4.74
CA ILE A 59 5.49 -0.78 -5.80
C ILE A 59 5.11 -1.54 -7.08
N ASN A 60 5.66 -2.73 -7.30
CA ASN A 60 5.42 -3.53 -8.50
C ASN A 60 4.43 -4.68 -8.26
N TYR A 61 3.77 -4.76 -7.09
CA TYR A 61 2.87 -5.88 -6.76
C TYR A 61 3.59 -7.25 -6.87
N LEU A 62 4.86 -7.30 -6.46
CA LEU A 62 5.73 -8.49 -6.50
C LEU A 62 6.13 -8.97 -5.10
N LEU A 63 5.29 -8.70 -4.10
CA LEU A 63 5.47 -9.32 -2.79
C LEU A 63 5.40 -10.86 -2.94
N PRO A 64 6.22 -11.62 -2.22
CA PRO A 64 6.21 -13.07 -2.33
C PRO A 64 4.99 -13.66 -1.59
N THR A 65 3.79 -13.47 -2.15
CA THR A 65 2.60 -14.22 -1.74
C THR A 65 2.80 -15.69 -2.04
N LEU A 66 2.09 -16.57 -1.32
CA LEU A 66 2.20 -17.99 -1.56
C LEU A 66 1.80 -18.39 -3.00
N GLU A 67 0.87 -17.66 -3.61
CA GLU A 67 0.54 -17.74 -5.04
C GLU A 67 1.78 -17.55 -5.92
N ILE A 68 2.47 -16.41 -5.81
CA ILE A 68 3.70 -16.10 -6.58
C ILE A 68 4.81 -17.13 -6.27
N MET A 69 4.88 -17.63 -5.03
CA MET A 69 5.85 -18.67 -4.66
C MET A 69 5.54 -20.01 -5.34
N LYS A 70 4.26 -20.39 -5.45
CA LYS A 70 3.81 -21.60 -6.16
C LYS A 70 4.08 -21.49 -7.66
N GLU A 71 3.86 -20.33 -8.27
CA GLU A 71 4.21 -20.10 -9.68
C GLU A 71 5.69 -20.33 -9.95
N ARG A 72 6.57 -19.83 -9.06
CA ARG A 72 8.02 -19.92 -9.23
C ARG A 72 8.60 -21.28 -8.88
N ARG A 73 8.04 -21.98 -7.88
CA ARG A 73 8.58 -23.22 -7.31
C ARG A 73 7.46 -24.16 -6.85
N TYR A 74 6.59 -24.58 -7.77
CA TYR A 74 5.41 -25.40 -7.48
C TYR A 74 5.68 -26.62 -6.58
N ASN A 75 6.70 -27.42 -6.91
CA ASN A 75 6.99 -28.65 -6.16
C ASN A 75 7.28 -28.43 -4.67
N LEU A 76 7.80 -27.26 -4.28
CA LEU A 76 8.08 -26.93 -2.88
C LEU A 76 6.85 -26.44 -2.12
N TYR A 77 5.89 -25.83 -2.82
CA TYR A 77 4.79 -25.08 -2.20
C TYR A 77 3.40 -25.58 -2.58
N LYS A 78 3.27 -26.62 -3.41
CA LYS A 78 1.99 -27.11 -3.95
C LYS A 78 0.88 -27.28 -2.90
N ASP A 79 1.23 -27.85 -1.75
CA ASP A 79 0.28 -28.17 -0.67
C ASP A 79 0.25 -27.08 0.41
N ALA A 80 1.12 -26.08 0.31
CA ALA A 80 1.18 -25.01 1.30
C ALA A 80 -0.12 -24.18 1.26
N LYS A 81 -0.56 -23.81 2.46
CA LYS A 81 -1.69 -22.92 2.74
C LYS A 81 -1.20 -21.64 3.39
N CYS A 82 -2.08 -20.66 3.53
CA CYS A 82 -1.76 -19.43 4.24
C CYS A 82 -1.10 -19.73 5.58
N LYS A 83 0.05 -19.09 5.86
CA LYS A 83 0.81 -19.35 7.08
C LYS A 83 0.04 -18.96 8.35
N PHE A 84 -0.94 -18.08 8.24
CA PHE A 84 -1.69 -17.55 9.37
C PHE A 84 -2.92 -18.41 9.69
N CYS A 85 -3.78 -18.67 8.71
CA CYS A 85 -5.00 -19.46 8.94
C CYS A 85 -4.82 -20.96 8.73
N LEU A 86 -3.81 -21.39 7.96
CA LEU A 86 -3.54 -22.78 7.57
C LEU A 86 -4.69 -23.50 6.84
N ILE A 87 -5.72 -22.77 6.41
CA ILE A 87 -6.94 -23.33 5.80
C ILE A 87 -7.00 -22.98 4.32
N GLU A 88 -7.02 -21.68 4.00
CA GLU A 88 -7.19 -21.18 2.65
C GLU A 88 -5.85 -21.07 1.91
N ASN A 89 -5.92 -21.00 0.58
CA ASN A 89 -4.75 -20.62 -0.21
C ASN A 89 -4.45 -19.13 0.07
N GLU A 90 -3.16 -18.79 0.15
CA GLU A 90 -2.75 -17.39 0.30
C GLU A 90 -2.44 -16.79 -1.07
N ASP A 91 -3.27 -15.82 -1.44
CA ASP A 91 -3.10 -14.87 -2.54
C ASP A 91 -3.12 -13.44 -1.96
N GLU A 92 -3.06 -12.43 -2.83
CA GLU A 92 -3.06 -11.02 -2.39
C GLU A 92 -4.33 -10.65 -1.62
N ASP A 93 -5.49 -11.07 -2.11
CA ASP A 93 -6.77 -10.72 -1.48
C ASP A 93 -6.93 -11.44 -0.13
N HIS A 94 -6.58 -12.73 -0.05
CA HIS A 94 -6.63 -13.51 1.20
C HIS A 94 -5.81 -12.86 2.29
N ILE A 95 -4.63 -12.30 1.99
CA ILE A 95 -3.83 -11.59 3.00
C ILE A 95 -4.63 -10.44 3.63
N ILE A 96 -5.50 -9.76 2.87
CA ILE A 96 -6.33 -8.65 3.36
C ILE A 96 -7.48 -9.16 4.23
N TYR A 97 -8.22 -10.17 3.78
CA TYR A 97 -9.42 -10.66 4.50
C TYR A 97 -9.17 -11.86 5.43
N CYS A 98 -7.93 -12.36 5.55
CA CYS A 98 -7.58 -13.45 6.44
C CYS A 98 -7.95 -13.09 7.88
N GLN A 99 -8.85 -13.89 8.47
CA GLN A 99 -9.39 -13.62 9.80
C GLN A 99 -8.31 -13.52 10.88
N GLN A 100 -7.21 -14.27 10.75
CA GLN A 100 -6.07 -14.24 11.67
C GLN A 100 -5.23 -12.96 11.58
N LEU A 101 -5.40 -12.18 10.51
CA LEU A 101 -4.74 -10.89 10.30
C LEU A 101 -5.66 -9.71 10.62
N LYS A 102 -6.95 -9.93 10.89
CA LYS A 102 -7.97 -8.89 11.09
C LYS A 102 -7.54 -7.83 12.11
N ASP A 103 -7.12 -8.24 13.31
CA ASP A 103 -6.75 -7.30 14.38
C ASP A 103 -5.49 -6.48 14.02
N LYS A 104 -4.56 -7.10 13.29
CA LYS A 104 -3.37 -6.40 12.77
C LYS A 104 -3.76 -5.37 11.73
N TRP A 105 -4.68 -5.70 10.82
CA TRP A 105 -5.18 -4.77 9.82
C TRP A 105 -5.93 -3.60 10.46
N ILE A 106 -6.76 -3.84 11.47
CA ILE A 106 -7.41 -2.78 12.25
C ILE A 106 -6.36 -1.87 12.89
N THR A 107 -5.33 -2.45 13.50
CA THR A 107 -4.25 -1.69 14.13
C THR A 107 -3.50 -0.84 13.11
N ILE A 108 -3.15 -1.40 11.95
CA ILE A 108 -2.48 -0.68 10.87
C ILE A 108 -3.36 0.47 10.36
N ALA A 109 -4.64 0.20 10.08
CA ALA A 109 -5.59 1.20 9.61
C ALA A 109 -5.72 2.37 10.61
N ASN A 110 -5.90 2.07 11.89
CA ASN A 110 -6.00 3.10 12.94
C ASN A 110 -4.71 3.93 13.05
N ASN A 111 -3.55 3.29 12.99
CA ASN A 111 -2.26 3.99 13.01
C ASN A 111 -2.08 4.88 11.78
N THR A 112 -2.49 4.41 10.60
CA THR A 112 -2.44 5.18 9.36
C THR A 112 -3.37 6.38 9.42
N VAL A 113 -4.63 6.20 9.84
CA VAL A 113 -5.60 7.30 10.03
C VAL A 113 -5.04 8.34 10.99
N HIS A 114 -4.54 7.92 12.15
CA HIS A 114 -3.95 8.82 13.13
C HIS A 114 -2.76 9.61 12.56
N GLN A 115 -1.86 8.96 11.81
CA GLN A 115 -0.75 9.66 11.16
C GLN A 115 -1.23 10.66 10.10
N CYS A 116 -2.25 10.30 9.31
CA CYS A 116 -2.86 11.21 8.34
C CYS A 116 -3.49 12.42 9.04
N ASP A 117 -4.25 12.21 10.11
CA ASP A 117 -4.89 13.29 10.88
C ASP A 117 -3.85 14.25 11.47
N GLN A 118 -2.72 13.72 11.98
CA GLN A 118 -1.62 14.54 12.47
C GLN A 118 -1.01 15.40 11.36
N VAL A 119 -0.76 14.81 10.18
CA VAL A 119 -0.21 15.52 9.03
C VAL A 119 -1.18 16.62 8.55
N LEU A 120 -2.47 16.31 8.43
CA LEU A 120 -3.50 17.27 8.04
C LEU A 120 -3.60 18.43 9.04
N THR A 121 -3.63 18.12 10.34
CA THR A 121 -3.68 19.13 11.41
C THR A 121 -2.46 20.06 11.36
N ASN A 122 -1.27 19.52 11.11
CA ASN A 122 -0.05 20.31 10.96
C ASN A 122 -0.14 21.25 9.75
N PHE A 123 -0.63 20.76 8.60
CA PHE A 123 -0.82 21.61 7.41
C PHE A 123 -1.81 22.74 7.67
N THR A 124 -2.98 22.44 8.25
CA THR A 124 -3.98 23.48 8.57
C THR A 124 -3.45 24.50 9.57
N THR A 125 -2.61 24.08 10.52
CA THR A 125 -1.98 24.99 11.49
C THR A 125 -0.97 25.92 10.81
N GLN A 126 -0.13 25.38 9.91
CA GLN A 126 0.83 26.17 9.13
C GLN A 126 0.11 27.20 8.24
N GLU A 127 -0.98 26.80 7.58
CA GLU A 127 -1.76 27.70 6.72
C GLU A 127 -2.32 28.90 7.52
N LYS A 128 -2.91 28.63 8.70
CA LYS A 128 -3.40 29.69 9.60
C LYS A 128 -2.29 30.64 10.04
N GLN A 129 -1.10 30.12 10.34
CA GLN A 129 0.05 30.94 10.72
C GLN A 129 0.51 31.87 9.59
N ILE A 130 0.54 31.37 8.35
CA ILE A 130 0.88 32.17 7.16
C ILE A 130 -0.16 33.27 6.93
N GLN A 131 -1.45 32.96 7.05
CA GLN A 131 -2.53 33.94 6.89
C GLN A 131 -2.47 35.06 7.96
N ILE A 132 -2.04 34.75 9.19
CA ILE A 132 -1.85 35.75 10.25
C ILE A 132 -0.62 36.64 9.97
N GLN A 133 0.43 36.11 9.34
CA GLN A 133 1.66 36.87 9.03
C GLN A 133 1.51 37.82 7.82
N LEU A 134 0.49 37.61 6.99
CA LEU A 134 0.21 38.42 5.80
C LEU A 134 -0.82 39.54 6.04
N ASN A 135 -1.42 39.60 7.23
CA ASN A 135 -2.36 40.63 7.67
C ASN A 135 -1.73 41.53 8.75
#